data_AF-A0A7C1EJZ4-F1
#
_entry.id   AF-A0A7C1EJZ4-F1
#
_cell.length_a   1.000
_cell.length_b   1.000
_cell.length_c   1.000
_cell.angle_alpha   90.00
_cell.angle_beta   90.00
_cell.angle_gamma   90.00
#
_symmetry.space_group_name_H-M   'P 1'
#
loop_
_entity.id
_entity.type
_entity.pdbx_description
1 polymer ?
#
loop_
_entity_poly.entity_id
_entity_poly.type
_entity_poly.pdbx_seq_one_letter_code
_entity_poly.pdbx_strand_id
1 'polypeptide(L)'
;MTQAFDKIKAALEEKGMLTDEEIAKIVSEHGELTPEENMWLSAELHERKRAAQKTVTMEQFLEANKVLDTADPNSPEYKAAQEIVDAFLAGN
;
A
#
# COMPACT_ATOMS: atom_id res chain seq x y z
N MET A 1 -11.29 8.65 -22.13
CA MET A 1 -11.20 7.20 -22.01
C MET A 1 -10.35 6.69 -23.16
N THR A 2 -9.04 6.75 -22.96
CA THR A 2 -8.02 6.16 -23.83
C THR A 2 -7.98 4.66 -23.65
N GLN A 3 -7.49 3.93 -24.67
CA GLN A 3 -7.32 2.48 -24.58
C GLN A 3 -6.30 2.10 -23.49
N ALA A 4 -5.29 2.93 -23.26
CA ALA A 4 -4.33 2.76 -22.16
C ALA A 4 -5.04 2.80 -20.80
N PHE A 5 -5.93 3.77 -20.59
CA PHE A 5 -6.67 3.91 -19.34
C PHE A 5 -7.58 2.70 -19.07
N ASP A 6 -8.32 2.22 -20.07
CA ASP A 6 -9.19 1.04 -19.92
C ASP A 6 -8.39 -0.21 -19.56
N LYS A 7 -7.20 -0.38 -20.14
CA LYS A 7 -6.29 -1.49 -19.82
C LYS A 7 -5.72 -1.39 -18.41
N ILE A 8 -5.31 -0.18 -17.99
CA ILE A 8 -4.81 0.07 -16.63
C ILE A 8 -5.91 -0.19 -15.61
N LYS A 9 -7.15 0.25 -15.88
CA LYS A 9 -8.28 0.01 -14.99
C LYS A 9 -8.60 -1.49 -14.86
N ALA A 10 -8.65 -2.22 -15.98
CA ALA A 10 -8.84 -3.67 -15.95
C ALA A 10 -7.73 -4.39 -15.17
N ALA A 11 -6.48 -3.99 -15.38
CA ALA A 11 -5.33 -4.57 -14.68
C ALA A 11 -5.32 -4.20 -13.18
N LEU A 12 -5.80 -3.01 -12.82
CA LEU A 12 -6.04 -2.61 -11.42
C LEU A 12 -7.14 -3.46 -10.79
N GLU A 13 -8.26 -3.71 -11.47
CA GLU A 13 -9.33 -4.55 -10.94
C GLU A 13 -8.89 -6.02 -10.76
N GLU A 14 -8.03 -6.53 -11.64
CA GLU A 14 -7.53 -7.92 -11.57
C GLU A 14 -6.44 -8.12 -10.52
N LYS A 15 -5.44 -7.23 -10.47
CA LYS A 15 -4.25 -7.39 -9.61
C LYS A 15 -4.34 -6.67 -8.27
N GLY A 16 -5.27 -5.72 -8.13
CA GLY A 16 -5.39 -4.87 -6.94
C GLY A 16 -4.31 -3.77 -6.86
N MET A 17 -3.08 -4.04 -7.29
CA MET A 17 -2.00 -3.06 -7.44
C MET A 17 -1.29 -3.23 -8.78
N LEU A 18 -0.91 -2.10 -9.37
CA LEU A 18 0.03 -2.04 -10.49
C LEU A 18 1.28 -1.32 -10.06
N THR A 19 2.43 -1.76 -10.56
CA THR A 19 3.68 -1.03 -10.40
C THR A 19 3.80 0.07 -11.45
N ASP A 20 4.64 1.07 -11.16
CA ASP A 20 4.93 2.17 -12.10
C ASP A 20 5.49 1.63 -13.44
N GLU A 21 6.19 0.49 -13.41
CA GLU A 21 6.71 -0.19 -14.61
C GLU A 21 5.60 -0.78 -15.49
N GLU A 22 4.58 -1.38 -14.90
CA GLU A 22 3.43 -1.93 -15.63
C GLU A 22 2.60 -0.81 -16.26
N ILE A 23 2.42 0.29 -15.53
CA ILE A 23 1.73 1.48 -16.03
C ILE A 23 2.51 2.07 -17.20
N ALA A 24 3.82 2.28 -17.05
CA ALA A 24 4.66 2.81 -18.12
C ALA A 24 4.63 1.93 -19.37
N LYS A 25 4.60 0.60 -19.21
CA LYS A 25 4.48 -0.35 -20.31
C LYS A 25 3.14 -0.21 -21.03
N ILE A 26 2.03 -0.14 -20.31
CA ILE A 26 0.68 -0.01 -20.89
C ILE A 26 0.54 1.34 -21.62
N VAL A 27 1.05 2.43 -21.03
CA VAL A 27 1.06 3.76 -21.65
C VAL A 27 1.90 3.77 -22.92
N SER A 28 3.06 3.10 -22.92
CA SER A 28 3.91 3.00 -24.11
C SER A 28 3.29 2.15 -25.22
N GLU A 29 2.47 1.13 -24.89
CA GLU A 29 1.85 0.22 -25.86
C GLU A 29 0.52 0.76 -26.43
N HIS A 30 -0.24 1.52 -25.63
CA HIS A 30 -1.62 1.91 -25.96
C HIS A 30 -1.83 3.44 -26.10
N GLY A 31 -0.79 4.24 -25.89
CA GLY A 31 -0.81 5.69 -26.07
C GLY A 31 -0.82 6.47 -24.75
N GLU A 32 -0.44 7.74 -24.84
CA GLU A 32 -0.34 8.63 -23.67
C GLU A 32 -1.71 8.85 -23.01
N LEU A 33 -1.72 8.83 -21.68
CA LEU A 33 -2.88 9.17 -20.86
C LEU A 33 -3.12 10.69 -20.91
N THR A 34 -4.39 11.10 -20.90
CA THR A 34 -4.70 12.53 -20.71
C THR A 34 -4.35 12.96 -19.29
N PRO A 35 -4.15 14.26 -19.03
CA PRO A 35 -3.88 14.77 -17.68
C PRO A 35 -4.94 14.36 -16.66
N GLU A 36 -6.22 14.32 -17.06
CA GLU A 36 -7.34 13.89 -16.22
C GLU A 36 -7.24 12.39 -15.87
N GLU A 37 -6.90 11.54 -16.84
CA GLU A 37 -6.74 10.09 -16.64
C GLU A 37 -5.54 9.78 -15.74
N ASN A 38 -4.44 10.53 -15.90
CA ASN A 38 -3.26 10.40 -15.06
C ASN A 38 -3.52 10.83 -13.61
N MET A 39 -4.33 11.88 -13.43
CA MET A 39 -4.74 12.35 -12.12
C MET A 39 -5.64 11.34 -11.40
N TRP A 40 -6.58 10.73 -12.14
CA TRP A 40 -7.39 9.62 -11.61
C TRP A 40 -6.52 8.42 -11.22
N LEU A 41 -5.61 8.01 -12.11
CA LEU A 41 -4.73 6.87 -11.85
C LEU A 41 -3.86 7.08 -10.60
N SER A 42 -3.29 8.28 -10.47
CA SER A 42 -2.49 8.66 -9.31
C SER A 42 -3.33 8.63 -8.02
N ALA A 43 -4.56 9.15 -8.06
CA ALA A 43 -5.46 9.13 -6.91
C ALA A 43 -5.82 7.70 -6.49
N GLU A 44 -6.20 6.86 -7.46
CA GLU A 44 -6.57 5.45 -7.24
C GLU A 44 -5.39 4.66 -6.66
N LEU A 45 -4.18 4.82 -7.21
CA LEU A 45 -2.97 4.17 -6.68
C LEU A 45 -2.64 4.64 -5.27
N HIS A 46 -2.78 5.94 -4.98
CA HIS A 46 -2.58 6.46 -3.63
C HIS A 46 -3.62 5.96 -2.64
N GLU A 47 -4.88 5.83 -3.04
CA GLU A 47 -5.94 5.28 -2.20
C GLU A 47 -5.68 3.81 -1.89
N ARG A 48 -5.31 3.02 -2.91
CA ARG A 48 -4.98 1.60 -2.71
C ARG A 48 -3.69 1.39 -1.94
N LYS A 49 -2.69 2.24 -2.14
CA LYS A 49 -1.46 2.24 -1.33
C LYS A 49 -1.76 2.58 0.12
N ARG A 50 -2.67 3.52 0.39
CA ARG A 50 -3.17 3.80 1.75
C ARG A 50 -3.98 2.65 2.33
N ALA A 51 -4.81 1.99 1.52
CA ALA A 51 -5.58 0.83 1.96
C ALA A 51 -4.69 -0.41 2.23
N ALA A 52 -3.60 -0.55 1.47
CA ALA A 52 -2.61 -1.62 1.62
C ALA A 52 -1.58 -1.33 2.72
N GLN A 53 -1.29 -0.06 3.00
CA GLN A 53 -0.65 0.34 4.25
C GLN A 53 -1.59 -0.06 5.38
N LYS A 54 -1.30 -1.19 6.02
CA LYS A 54 -1.89 -1.52 7.33
C LYS A 54 -1.56 -0.35 8.25
N THR A 55 -2.51 0.57 8.40
CA THR A 55 -2.40 1.62 9.40
C THR A 55 -2.41 0.90 10.73
N VAL A 56 -1.25 0.79 11.37
CA VAL A 56 -1.18 0.27 12.73
C VAL A 56 -2.03 1.21 13.56
N THR A 57 -3.12 0.70 14.12
CA THR A 57 -4.00 1.53 14.93
C THR A 57 -3.34 1.79 16.28
N MET A 58 -3.73 2.88 16.97
CA MET A 58 -3.25 3.14 18.33
C MET A 58 -3.56 1.96 19.28
N GLU A 59 -4.68 1.25 19.06
CA GLU A 59 -5.01 0.04 19.82
C GLU A 59 -3.99 -1.09 19.56
N GLN A 60 -3.63 -1.34 18.30
CA GLN A 60 -2.60 -2.34 17.95
C GLN A 60 -1.23 -1.96 18.52
N PHE A 61 -0.90 -0.68 18.54
CA PHE A 61 0.31 -0.16 19.19
C PHE A 61 0.30 -0.38 20.72
N LEU A 62 -0.81 -0.10 21.38
CA LEU A 62 -0.96 -0.31 22.83
C LEU A 62 -0.92 -1.80 23.20
N GLU A 63 -1.54 -2.66 22.40
CA GLU A 63 -1.49 -4.12 22.55
C GLU A 63 -0.04 -4.62 22.41
N ALA A 64 0.67 -4.15 21.38
CA ALA A 64 2.06 -4.51 21.13
C ALA A 64 2.99 -4.07 22.27
N ASN A 65 2.82 -2.85 22.81
CA ASN A 65 3.60 -2.42 23.98
C ASN A 65 3.36 -3.30 25.22
N LYS A 66 2.12 -3.71 25.48
CA LYS A 66 1.84 -4.66 26.58
C LYS A 66 2.54 -6.00 26.37
N VAL A 67 2.61 -6.47 25.12
CA VAL A 67 3.35 -7.69 24.78
C VAL A 67 4.84 -7.49 24.96
N LEU A 68 5.42 -6.34 24.58
CA LEU A 68 6.84 -6.04 24.82
C LEU A 68 7.18 -6.00 26.32
N ASP A 69 6.28 -5.53 27.17
CA ASP A 69 6.45 -5.49 28.62
C ASP A 69 6.36 -6.88 29.29
N THR A 70 5.78 -7.88 28.62
CA THR A 70 5.44 -9.18 29.23
C THR A 70 6.08 -10.39 28.54
N ALA A 71 6.40 -10.30 27.25
CA ALA A 71 6.99 -11.37 26.46
C ALA A 71 8.51 -11.44 26.62
N ASP A 72 9.07 -12.64 26.46
CA ASP A 72 10.53 -12.82 26.48
C ASP A 72 11.16 -12.10 25.26
N PRO A 73 12.25 -11.34 25.44
CA PRO A 73 12.91 -10.60 24.34
C PRO A 73 13.33 -11.45 23.13
N ASN A 74 13.51 -12.77 23.31
CA ASN A 74 13.84 -13.69 22.22
C ASN A 74 12.62 -14.41 21.63
N SER A 75 11.42 -14.17 22.16
CA SER A 75 10.20 -14.82 21.71
C SER A 75 9.73 -14.25 20.36
N PRO A 76 9.02 -15.07 19.55
CA PRO A 76 8.42 -14.60 18.30
C PRO A 76 7.35 -13.53 18.53
N GLU A 77 6.66 -13.55 19.68
CA GLU A 77 5.65 -12.53 20.03
C GLU A 77 6.28 -11.17 20.31
N TYR A 78 7.44 -11.13 20.99
CA TYR A 78 8.18 -9.89 21.23
C TYR A 78 8.63 -9.25 19.91
N LYS A 79 9.18 -10.05 18.98
CA LYS A 79 9.61 -9.55 17.67
C LYS A 79 8.43 -8.99 16.85
N ALA A 80 7.32 -9.71 16.81
CA ALA A 80 6.12 -9.24 16.12
C ALA A 80 5.56 -7.95 16.74
N ALA A 81 5.55 -7.85 18.07
CA ALA A 81 5.14 -6.64 18.77
C ALA A 81 6.08 -5.46 18.50
N GLN A 82 7.39 -5.70 18.45
CA GLN A 82 8.38 -4.68 18.13
C GLN A 82 8.17 -4.13 16.71
N GLU A 83 7.93 -5.00 15.72
CA GLU A 83 7.63 -4.58 14.34
C GLU A 83 6.39 -3.69 14.25
N ILE A 84 5.35 -3.97 15.05
CA ILE A 84 4.12 -3.15 15.12
C ILE A 84 4.40 -1.78 15.74
N VAL A 85 5.17 -1.74 16.83
CA VAL A 85 5.59 -0.51 17.51
C VAL A 85 6.46 0.34 16.60
N ASP A 86 7.45 -0.26 15.95
CA ASP A 86 8.36 0.41 15.04
C ASP A 86 7.62 0.95 13.82
N ALA A 87 6.68 0.19 13.24
CA ALA A 87 5.85 0.64 12.12
C ALA A 87 4.94 1.82 12.50
N PHE A 88 4.42 1.84 13.74
CA PHE A 88 3.62 2.97 14.24
C PHE A 88 4.47 4.22 14.49
N LEU A 89 5.64 4.06 15.13
CA LEU A 89 6.57 5.17 15.43
C LEU A 89 7.26 5.72 14.19
N ALA A 90 7.50 4.88 13.18
CA ALA A 90 8.00 5.29 11.88
C ALA A 90 6.97 6.13 11.09
N GLY A 91 5.70 6.13 11.53
CA GLY A 91 4.73 7.17 11.19
C GLY A 91 3.66 6.86 10.14
N ASN A 92 3.46 5.59 9.74
CA ASN A 92 2.97 5.24 8.39
C ASN A 92 3.93 5.65 7.26
#